data_AF-A0A836WPT1-F1
#
_entry.id   AF-A0A836WPT1-F1
#
_cell.length_a   1.000
_cell.length_b   1.000
_cell.length_c   1.000
_cell.angle_alpha   90.00
_cell.angle_beta   90.00
_cell.angle_gamma   90.00
#
_symmetry.space_group_name_H-M   'P 1'
#
loop_
_entity.id
_entity.type
_entity.pdbx_description
1 polymer ?
#
loop_
_entity_poly.entity_id
_entity_poly.type
_entity_poly.pdbx_seq_one_letter_code
_entity_poly.pdbx_strand_id
1 'polypeptide(L)'
;AASVDKAGLTSADAGYNAAEGDLISSTGMGWFPGYAIDIETGERLNMAFGEDSYMVSENGNDMLWNPTETTYEGIGSNNIRFGGKHYVYVFRNNDVEESKYKVPVTYNDPANRMPSYDEGKFMFDKLATGNIVDYETVYRSAMWVGLPLLTFNEELLSNKAIVQIRVNKKFTPYSTGEKLDIGSTLEPGIEYLVERGPVSYNGKTYIRDEIIIGLGGSFILNGTPQTGTDITDNVTKTINGGRPTYGFSLEGVGAQTNLSEVAKEAMNKIRVVPNPYYAYSEYEQDKNDFRVKITNLPGKAKIRIYTINGVLVRELTKDDDSVTYIDWDLKNHARIPVASGMYLIHVEAPGVGEVVLKWFGVMRPVDLDSF
;
A
#
# COMPACT_ATOMS: atom_id res chain seq x y z
N ALA A 1 -15.79 10.45 34.65
CA ALA A 1 -16.39 9.13 34.91
C ALA A 1 -15.30 8.15 35.36
N ALA A 2 -15.68 7.00 35.90
CA ALA A 2 -14.73 5.90 36.15
C ALA A 2 -14.13 5.43 34.81
N SER A 3 -12.90 4.95 34.83
CA SER A 3 -12.34 4.33 33.63
C SER A 3 -13.06 3.02 33.30
N VAL A 4 -13.03 2.64 32.04
CA VAL A 4 -13.63 1.39 31.55
C VAL A 4 -12.56 0.49 30.93
N ASP A 5 -12.72 -0.83 31.08
CA ASP A 5 -11.90 -1.82 30.37
C ASP A 5 -12.34 -1.97 28.90
N LYS A 6 -11.71 -2.88 28.15
CA LYS A 6 -12.05 -3.08 26.72
C LYS A 6 -13.45 -3.60 26.47
N ALA A 7 -14.07 -4.23 27.47
CA ALA A 7 -15.46 -4.68 27.40
C ALA A 7 -16.44 -3.57 27.82
N GLY A 8 -15.93 -2.39 28.18
CA GLY A 8 -16.71 -1.25 28.63
C GLY A 8 -17.16 -1.35 30.09
N LEU A 9 -16.53 -2.20 30.89
CA LEU A 9 -16.87 -2.42 32.29
C LEU A 9 -16.08 -1.47 33.18
N THR A 10 -16.72 -0.97 34.24
CA THR A 10 -16.06 -0.18 35.29
C THR A 10 -15.62 -1.07 36.44
N SER A 11 -14.84 -0.52 37.38
CA SER A 11 -14.43 -1.24 38.60
C SER A 11 -15.57 -1.71 39.49
N ALA A 12 -16.80 -1.22 39.27
CA ALA A 12 -17.99 -1.65 40.00
C ALA A 12 -18.65 -2.91 39.39
N ASP A 13 -18.29 -3.26 38.14
CA ASP A 13 -18.94 -4.31 37.38
C ASP A 13 -18.24 -5.66 37.55
N ALA A 14 -19.04 -6.73 37.56
CA ALA A 14 -18.51 -8.09 37.63
C ALA A 14 -17.76 -8.43 36.33
N GLY A 15 -16.51 -8.90 36.46
CA GLY A 15 -15.67 -9.26 35.32
C GLY A 15 -14.73 -8.14 34.84
N TYR A 16 -14.72 -6.98 35.51
CA TYR A 16 -13.80 -5.88 35.23
C TYR A 16 -12.33 -6.32 35.20
N ASN A 17 -11.64 -5.94 34.13
CA ASN A 17 -10.21 -6.15 33.98
C ASN A 17 -9.42 -4.89 34.40
N ALA A 18 -8.94 -4.88 35.65
CA ALA A 18 -8.14 -3.77 36.18
C ALA A 18 -6.84 -3.51 35.41
N ALA A 19 -6.24 -4.54 34.78
CA ALA A 19 -5.04 -4.36 33.96
C ALA A 19 -5.32 -3.54 32.68
N GLU A 20 -6.59 -3.41 32.28
CA GLU A 20 -7.02 -2.63 31.13
C GLU A 20 -7.65 -1.30 31.53
N GLY A 21 -8.61 -1.31 32.46
CA GLY A 21 -9.31 -0.09 32.85
C GLY A 21 -8.51 0.84 33.77
N ASP A 22 -7.56 0.31 34.57
CA ASP A 22 -6.72 1.12 35.46
C ASP A 22 -5.31 1.38 34.89
N LEU A 23 -5.08 1.08 33.61
CA LEU A 23 -3.75 1.07 32.97
C LEU A 23 -2.95 2.36 33.22
N ILE A 24 -3.58 3.51 33.01
CA ILE A 24 -3.01 4.84 33.29
C ILE A 24 -3.63 5.46 34.55
N SER A 25 -4.95 5.34 34.69
CA SER A 25 -5.74 5.90 35.77
C SER A 25 -7.06 5.14 35.87
N SER A 26 -7.56 4.94 37.08
CA SER A 26 -8.90 4.37 37.34
C SER A 26 -10.05 5.34 37.06
N THR A 27 -9.74 6.56 36.64
CA THR A 27 -10.72 7.57 36.21
C THR A 27 -10.32 8.23 34.90
N GLY A 28 -11.31 8.50 34.05
CA GLY A 28 -11.13 9.30 32.83
C GLY A 28 -10.46 8.59 31.65
N MET A 29 -10.29 7.26 31.71
CA MET A 29 -9.74 6.47 30.60
C MET A 29 -10.82 5.59 29.95
N GLY A 30 -10.73 5.40 28.63
CA GLY A 30 -11.59 4.49 27.88
C GLY A 30 -10.84 3.86 26.70
N TRP A 31 -11.46 2.89 26.03
CA TRP A 31 -10.84 2.13 24.94
C TRP A 31 -11.40 2.51 23.58
N PHE A 32 -10.53 2.99 22.71
CA PHE A 32 -10.90 3.25 21.31
C PHE A 32 -10.64 1.99 20.46
N PRO A 33 -11.64 1.47 19.72
CA PRO A 33 -11.52 0.26 18.90
C PRO A 33 -10.83 0.53 17.55
N GLY A 34 -9.67 1.18 17.59
CA GLY A 34 -8.91 1.57 16.40
C GLY A 34 -7.52 2.13 16.73
N TYR A 35 -6.79 2.51 15.68
CA TYR A 35 -5.48 3.14 15.80
C TYR A 35 -5.17 4.01 14.57
N ALA A 36 -4.22 4.92 14.72
CA ALA A 36 -3.67 5.73 13.64
C ALA A 36 -2.17 5.44 13.51
N ILE A 37 -1.67 5.41 12.27
CA ILE A 37 -0.26 5.21 11.93
C ILE A 37 0.20 6.38 11.07
N ASP A 38 1.36 6.95 11.40
CA ASP A 38 2.08 7.84 10.49
C ASP A 38 2.80 6.99 9.43
N ILE A 39 2.46 7.23 8.16
CA ILE A 39 3.05 6.50 7.03
C ILE A 39 4.49 6.96 6.70
N GLU A 40 4.91 8.16 7.13
CA GLU A 40 6.27 8.67 6.91
C GLU A 40 7.26 7.96 7.83
N THR A 41 6.88 7.72 9.09
CA THR A 41 7.76 7.16 10.14
C THR A 41 7.43 5.72 10.52
N GLY A 42 6.23 5.23 10.21
CA GLY A 42 5.70 3.94 10.67
C GLY A 42 5.22 3.93 12.13
N GLU A 43 5.21 5.10 12.77
CA GLU A 43 4.88 5.27 14.18
C GLU A 43 3.37 5.12 14.44
N ARG A 44 3.00 4.44 15.54
CA ARG A 44 1.63 4.49 16.07
C ARG A 44 1.42 5.84 16.74
N LEU A 45 0.27 6.48 16.49
CA LEU A 45 -0.04 7.80 17.02
C LEU A 45 -0.92 7.72 18.27
N ASN A 46 -0.78 8.72 19.15
CA ASN A 46 -1.66 8.92 20.28
C ASN A 46 -3.05 9.38 19.81
N MET A 47 -4.09 8.89 20.46
CA MET A 47 -5.48 9.19 20.11
C MET A 47 -6.30 9.43 21.37
N ALA A 48 -7.32 10.28 21.25
CA ALA A 48 -8.35 10.44 22.26
C ALA A 48 -9.71 10.49 21.57
N PHE A 49 -10.77 10.19 22.31
CA PHE A 49 -12.12 10.51 21.88
C PHE A 49 -12.83 11.32 22.96
N GLY A 50 -13.82 12.10 22.56
CA GLY A 50 -14.63 12.90 23.47
C GLY A 50 -16.10 12.69 23.21
N GLU A 51 -16.91 12.80 24.25
CA GLU A 51 -18.37 12.63 24.25
C GLU A 51 -19.03 13.86 24.90
N ASP A 52 -20.29 14.16 24.55
CA ASP A 52 -21.05 15.23 25.20
C ASP A 52 -21.84 14.68 26.40
N SER A 53 -21.37 14.98 27.62
CA SER A 53 -22.00 14.49 28.84
C SER A 53 -23.43 14.98 29.07
N TYR A 54 -23.90 16.01 28.36
CA TYR A 54 -25.29 16.45 28.40
C TYR A 54 -26.21 15.58 27.51
N MET A 55 -25.66 14.73 26.64
CA MET A 55 -26.38 13.90 25.67
C MET A 55 -26.41 12.43 26.08
N VAL A 56 -26.89 12.14 27.30
CA VAL A 56 -26.98 10.76 27.83
C VAL A 56 -27.81 9.84 26.93
N SER A 57 -28.83 10.37 26.24
CA SER A 57 -29.64 9.61 25.27
C SER A 57 -28.90 9.21 24.00
N GLU A 58 -27.72 9.80 23.75
CA GLU A 58 -26.84 9.52 22.62
C GLU A 58 -25.50 8.94 23.12
N ASN A 59 -25.56 8.15 24.20
CA ASN A 59 -24.39 7.53 24.85
C ASN A 59 -23.34 8.54 25.31
N GLY A 60 -23.79 9.67 25.88
CA GLY A 60 -22.89 10.61 26.54
C GLY A 60 -22.69 10.26 28.02
N ASN A 61 -21.45 10.34 28.49
CA ASN A 61 -20.96 10.11 29.86
C ASN A 61 -20.75 8.63 30.24
N ASP A 62 -20.37 7.77 29.30
CA ASP A 62 -20.08 6.34 29.57
C ASP A 62 -18.61 5.93 29.31
N MET A 63 -17.75 6.86 28.88
CA MET A 63 -16.35 6.59 28.51
C MET A 63 -16.16 5.56 27.39
N LEU A 64 -17.20 5.27 26.61
CA LEU A 64 -17.13 4.40 25.45
C LEU A 64 -17.15 5.25 24.19
N TRP A 65 -16.46 4.79 23.15
CA TRP A 65 -16.65 5.35 21.83
C TRP A 65 -17.76 4.56 21.12
N ASN A 66 -18.97 5.12 21.14
CA ASN A 66 -20.19 4.47 20.65
C ASN A 66 -21.15 5.49 20.01
N PRO A 67 -20.73 6.19 18.94
CA PRO A 67 -21.55 7.18 18.25
C PRO A 67 -22.87 6.58 17.75
N THR A 68 -23.93 7.38 17.75
CA THR A 68 -25.21 7.03 17.16
C THR A 68 -25.32 7.51 15.70
N GLU A 69 -26.37 7.06 15.01
CA GLU A 69 -26.74 7.53 13.67
C GLU A 69 -27.45 8.89 13.69
N THR A 70 -27.84 9.38 14.87
CA THR A 70 -28.70 10.55 15.02
C THR A 70 -27.93 11.84 14.73
N THR A 71 -28.28 12.53 13.64
CA THR A 71 -27.69 13.84 13.33
C THR A 71 -28.46 14.99 13.99
N TYR A 72 -29.79 14.92 14.00
CA TYR A 72 -30.69 15.95 14.52
C TYR A 72 -31.88 15.34 15.25
N GLU A 73 -32.48 16.09 16.17
CA GLU A 73 -33.71 15.73 16.88
C GLU A 73 -34.69 16.91 16.97
N GLY A 74 -35.96 16.62 17.23
CA GLY A 74 -37.02 17.59 17.49
C GLY A 74 -37.76 18.07 16.24
N ILE A 75 -38.92 18.70 16.46
CA ILE A 75 -39.74 19.26 15.37
C ILE A 75 -38.90 20.33 14.64
N GLY A 76 -38.68 20.12 13.34
CA GLY A 76 -37.87 21.00 12.50
C GLY A 76 -36.36 20.75 12.55
N SER A 77 -35.87 19.67 13.19
CA SER A 77 -34.43 19.34 13.29
C SER A 77 -33.57 20.41 13.99
N ASN A 78 -34.15 21.11 14.96
CA ASN A 78 -33.49 22.24 15.63
C ASN A 78 -32.42 21.83 16.66
N ASN A 79 -32.41 20.57 17.11
CA ASN A 79 -31.43 20.09 18.08
C ASN A 79 -30.37 19.25 17.38
N ILE A 80 -29.12 19.72 17.38
CA ILE A 80 -27.98 18.97 16.83
C ILE A 80 -27.62 17.85 17.81
N ARG A 81 -27.51 16.62 17.29
CA ARG A 81 -27.04 15.44 18.03
C ARG A 81 -25.67 15.01 17.56
N PHE A 82 -25.49 14.88 16.24
CA PHE A 82 -24.26 14.42 15.60
C PHE A 82 -23.63 13.22 16.33
N GLY A 83 -24.43 12.17 16.53
CA GLY A 83 -23.97 10.92 17.09
C GLY A 83 -23.47 11.04 18.52
N GLY A 84 -24.09 11.90 19.34
CA GLY A 84 -23.63 12.20 20.71
C GLY A 84 -22.34 13.03 20.79
N LYS A 85 -21.91 13.60 19.65
CA LYS A 85 -20.65 14.35 19.50
C LYS A 85 -19.40 13.56 19.89
N HIS A 86 -19.38 12.27 19.53
CA HIS A 86 -18.26 11.34 19.73
C HIS A 86 -17.06 11.68 18.81
N TYR A 87 -16.32 12.74 19.14
CA TYR A 87 -15.14 13.18 18.39
C TYR A 87 -13.98 12.21 18.55
N VAL A 88 -13.20 12.03 17.49
CA VAL A 88 -11.92 11.30 17.51
C VAL A 88 -10.80 12.26 17.19
N TYR A 89 -9.81 12.34 18.07
CA TYR A 89 -8.64 13.19 17.96
C TYR A 89 -7.41 12.32 17.69
N VAL A 90 -6.57 12.75 16.75
CA VAL A 90 -5.28 12.11 16.46
C VAL A 90 -4.16 13.11 16.74
N PHE A 91 -3.21 12.70 17.57
CA PHE A 91 -2.09 13.52 18.03
C PHE A 91 -0.78 12.99 17.45
N ARG A 92 0.03 13.87 16.87
CA ARG A 92 1.40 13.51 16.46
C ARG A 92 2.35 13.49 17.62
N ASN A 93 3.38 12.67 17.49
CA ASN A 93 4.63 12.91 18.18
C ASN A 93 5.18 14.30 17.79
N ASN A 94 5.61 15.06 18.79
CA ASN A 94 6.06 16.42 18.64
C ASN A 94 7.53 16.56 19.05
N ASP A 95 8.45 16.15 18.18
CA ASP A 95 9.90 16.19 18.43
C ASP A 95 10.45 17.58 18.81
N VAL A 96 9.76 18.65 18.39
CA VAL A 96 10.08 20.04 18.71
C VAL A 96 8.78 20.82 18.95
N GLU A 97 8.77 21.75 19.91
CA GLU A 97 7.63 22.64 20.14
C GLU A 97 7.49 23.64 18.96
N GLU A 98 6.61 23.32 18.01
CA GLU A 98 6.47 24.11 16.78
C GLU A 98 5.81 25.48 17.01
N SER A 99 6.34 26.51 16.34
CA SER A 99 5.74 27.83 16.21
C SER A 99 5.42 28.10 14.75
N LYS A 100 4.15 27.95 14.31
CA LYS A 100 3.81 28.49 12.99
C LYS A 100 3.50 29.99 13.03
N TYR A 101 2.94 30.55 14.12
CA TYR A 101 2.63 31.99 14.21
C TYR A 101 2.77 32.67 15.61
N LYS A 102 3.51 32.06 16.58
CA LYS A 102 3.77 32.49 18.00
C LYS A 102 2.52 32.69 18.90
N VAL A 103 2.55 32.56 20.25
CA VAL A 103 3.62 32.56 21.30
C VAL A 103 3.40 31.36 22.26
N PRO A 104 4.47 30.71 22.78
CA PRO A 104 4.52 30.50 24.23
C PRO A 104 5.89 30.85 24.86
N VAL A 105 5.84 31.11 26.16
CA VAL A 105 6.83 31.82 27.01
C VAL A 105 7.99 30.96 27.53
N THR A 106 8.08 29.70 27.12
CA THR A 106 9.17 28.77 27.46
C THR A 106 9.51 27.96 26.21
N TYR A 107 10.73 28.13 25.68
CA TYR A 107 11.18 27.42 24.48
C TYR A 107 11.58 25.99 24.83
N ASN A 108 11.27 25.05 23.94
CA ASN A 108 11.97 23.77 23.80
C ASN A 108 11.98 22.87 25.04
N ASP A 109 10.97 22.91 25.91
CA ASP A 109 10.96 21.99 27.06
C ASP A 109 10.60 20.57 26.60
N PRO A 110 11.53 19.58 26.67
CA PRO A 110 11.22 18.21 26.27
C PRO A 110 10.05 17.63 27.07
N ALA A 111 9.82 18.08 28.31
CA ALA A 111 8.73 17.61 29.17
C ALA A 111 7.33 18.03 28.68
N ASN A 112 7.25 18.97 27.73
CA ASN A 112 5.99 19.41 27.15
C ASN A 112 5.76 18.77 25.76
N ARG A 113 6.72 18.05 25.19
CA ARG A 113 6.56 17.45 23.86
C ARG A 113 5.65 16.23 23.95
N MET A 114 4.62 16.19 23.11
CA MET A 114 3.83 14.98 22.92
C MET A 114 4.79 13.86 22.50
N PRO A 115 4.94 12.79 23.29
CA PRO A 115 5.88 11.74 22.98
C PRO A 115 5.37 10.87 21.82
N SER A 116 6.20 9.92 21.41
CA SER A 116 5.72 8.73 20.71
C SER A 116 4.63 8.03 21.50
N TYR A 117 3.81 7.21 20.84
CA TYR A 117 2.70 6.51 21.49
C TYR A 117 3.04 5.95 22.88
N ASP A 118 2.33 6.46 23.88
CA ASP A 118 2.53 6.20 25.30
C ASP A 118 1.21 5.86 25.99
N GLU A 119 0.28 5.27 25.21
CA GLU A 119 -1.05 4.85 25.67
C GLU A 119 -1.90 6.02 26.20
N GLY A 120 -1.57 7.25 25.81
CA GLY A 120 -2.26 8.47 26.22
C GLY A 120 -1.83 9.01 27.60
N LYS A 121 -0.78 8.46 28.21
CA LYS A 121 -0.30 8.87 29.54
C LYS A 121 0.02 10.36 29.61
N PHE A 122 0.79 10.88 28.65
CA PHE A 122 1.15 12.29 28.59
C PHE A 122 -0.08 13.19 28.56
N MET A 123 -1.08 12.85 27.76
CA MET A 123 -2.33 13.61 27.67
C MET A 123 -3.07 13.59 29.01
N PHE A 124 -3.19 12.43 29.65
CA PHE A 124 -3.84 12.31 30.95
C PHE A 124 -3.14 13.17 32.00
N ASP A 125 -1.82 13.01 32.16
CA ASP A 125 -1.04 13.73 33.18
C ASP A 125 -1.13 15.25 32.99
N LYS A 126 -1.09 15.72 31.75
CA LYS A 126 -1.19 17.15 31.40
C LYS A 126 -2.60 17.69 31.61
N LEU A 127 -3.64 16.99 31.15
CA LEU A 127 -5.02 17.48 31.26
C LEU A 127 -5.55 17.41 32.69
N ALA A 128 -5.05 16.49 33.52
CA ALA A 128 -5.44 16.35 34.93
C ALA A 128 -5.05 17.57 35.79
N THR A 129 -4.10 18.39 35.36
CA THR A 129 -3.70 19.60 36.12
C THR A 129 -4.77 20.70 36.07
N GLY A 130 -5.65 20.67 35.06
CA GLY A 130 -6.63 21.73 34.80
C GLY A 130 -5.99 23.07 34.39
N ASN A 131 -4.69 23.11 34.10
CA ASN A 131 -3.98 24.32 33.68
C ASN A 131 -4.14 24.56 32.18
N ILE A 132 -4.45 25.81 31.80
CA ILE A 132 -4.57 26.23 30.40
C ILE A 132 -3.29 25.97 29.58
N VAL A 133 -2.11 26.09 30.20
CA VAL A 133 -0.82 25.84 29.52
C VAL A 133 -0.64 24.37 29.18
N ASP A 134 -1.04 23.46 30.07
CA ASP A 134 -0.95 22.02 29.82
C ASP A 134 -2.02 21.59 28.80
N TYR A 135 -3.20 22.23 28.81
CA TYR A 135 -4.20 22.05 27.77
C TYR A 135 -3.65 22.43 26.39
N GLU A 136 -3.06 23.62 26.25
CA GLU A 136 -2.41 24.06 25.01
C GLU A 136 -1.28 23.11 24.58
N THR A 137 -0.53 22.60 25.55
CA THR A 137 0.58 21.66 25.35
C THR A 137 0.12 20.35 24.70
N VAL A 138 -1.05 19.83 25.08
CA VAL A 138 -1.65 18.64 24.46
C VAL A 138 -2.21 19.00 23.07
N TYR A 139 -3.11 19.98 23.00
CA TYR A 139 -3.89 20.23 21.80
C TYR A 139 -3.10 20.82 20.62
N ARG A 140 -1.92 21.43 20.85
CA ARG A 140 -1.03 21.84 19.75
C ARG A 140 -0.51 20.66 18.90
N SER A 141 -0.52 19.45 19.46
CA SER A 141 -0.11 18.23 18.75
C SER A 141 -1.29 17.54 18.06
N ALA A 142 -2.53 18.01 18.24
CA ALA A 142 -3.69 17.48 17.54
C ALA A 142 -3.58 17.82 16.04
N MET A 143 -3.48 16.80 15.20
CA MET A 143 -3.40 16.97 13.74
C MET A 143 -4.75 16.87 13.07
N TRP A 144 -5.58 15.95 13.54
CA TRP A 144 -6.85 15.61 12.93
C TRP A 144 -7.91 15.44 13.99
N VAL A 145 -9.09 15.97 13.67
CA VAL A 145 -10.31 15.76 14.44
C VAL A 145 -11.36 15.24 13.48
N GLY A 146 -11.88 14.06 13.76
CA GLY A 146 -12.98 13.45 13.05
C GLY A 146 -14.23 13.40 13.92
N LEU A 147 -15.40 13.45 13.28
CA LEU A 147 -16.68 13.19 13.94
C LEU A 147 -17.40 12.06 13.20
N PRO A 148 -16.95 10.80 13.39
CA PRO A 148 -17.59 9.64 12.79
C PRO A 148 -19.01 9.44 13.35
N LEU A 149 -19.93 9.04 12.49
CA LEU A 149 -21.31 8.69 12.84
C LEU A 149 -21.57 7.23 12.49
N LEU A 150 -22.44 6.58 13.26
CA LEU A 150 -22.93 5.25 12.88
C LEU A 150 -23.79 5.38 11.61
N THR A 151 -23.61 4.44 10.69
CA THR A 151 -24.44 4.40 9.49
C THR A 151 -25.85 3.92 9.87
N PHE A 152 -26.87 4.50 9.24
CA PHE A 152 -28.25 4.15 9.52
C PHE A 152 -28.48 2.63 9.46
N ASN A 153 -29.02 2.06 10.53
CA ASN A 153 -29.37 0.63 10.63
C ASN A 153 -28.18 -0.34 10.49
N GLU A 154 -26.96 0.11 10.81
CA GLU A 154 -25.77 -0.73 10.90
C GLU A 154 -25.39 -0.99 12.36
N GLU A 155 -24.71 -2.11 12.60
CA GLU A 155 -24.11 -2.42 13.90
C GLU A 155 -22.70 -1.80 13.98
N LEU A 156 -22.38 -1.16 15.11
CA LEU A 156 -21.05 -0.57 15.32
C LEU A 156 -19.97 -1.66 15.23
N LEU A 157 -18.89 -1.39 14.49
CA LEU A 157 -17.79 -2.34 14.23
C LEU A 157 -18.19 -3.61 13.43
N SER A 158 -19.35 -3.62 12.76
CA SER A 158 -19.77 -4.73 11.87
C SER A 158 -18.83 -4.94 10.67
N ASN A 159 -18.05 -3.91 10.32
CA ASN A 159 -17.14 -3.91 9.18
C ASN A 159 -15.82 -3.19 9.52
N LYS A 160 -14.85 -3.29 8.60
CA LYS A 160 -13.56 -2.62 8.71
C LYS A 160 -13.57 -1.32 7.91
N ALA A 161 -13.32 -0.19 8.59
CA ALA A 161 -13.04 1.09 7.96
C ALA A 161 -11.54 1.41 7.96
N ILE A 162 -11.02 1.94 6.85
CA ILE A 162 -9.67 2.49 6.75
C ILE A 162 -9.78 3.87 6.13
N VAL A 163 -9.36 4.91 6.86
CA VAL A 163 -9.33 6.29 6.37
C VAL A 163 -7.90 6.68 6.07
N GLN A 164 -7.62 7.03 4.80
CA GLN A 164 -6.31 7.54 4.39
C GLN A 164 -6.39 9.05 4.20
N ILE A 165 -5.80 9.81 5.13
CA ILE A 165 -5.68 11.26 5.02
C ILE A 165 -4.29 11.59 4.49
N ARG A 166 -4.22 12.18 3.30
CA ARG A 166 -2.95 12.54 2.65
C ARG A 166 -2.82 14.05 2.59
N VAL A 167 -1.69 14.57 3.04
CA VAL A 167 -1.36 15.99 2.96
C VAL A 167 -0.21 16.18 2.00
N ASN A 168 -0.30 17.19 1.15
CA ASN A 168 0.85 17.60 0.34
C ASN A 168 1.83 18.36 1.24
N LYS A 169 2.96 17.73 1.56
CA LYS A 169 4.05 18.30 2.36
C LYS A 169 5.32 18.28 1.52
N LYS A 170 6.08 19.36 1.58
CA LYS A 170 7.40 19.40 0.93
C LYS A 170 8.32 18.42 1.66
N PHE A 171 9.08 17.62 0.91
CA PHE A 171 10.14 16.81 1.49
C PHE A 171 11.12 17.68 2.29
N THR A 172 11.30 17.33 3.56
CA THR A 172 12.33 17.88 4.43
C THR A 172 13.54 16.93 4.44
N PRO A 173 14.73 17.43 4.78
CA PRO A 173 15.85 16.56 5.10
C PRO A 173 15.45 15.54 6.18
N TYR A 174 15.97 14.32 6.08
CA TYR A 174 15.72 13.26 7.04
C TYR A 174 16.94 12.35 7.16
N SER A 175 17.20 11.83 8.36
CA SER A 175 18.22 10.81 8.57
C SER A 175 17.84 9.81 9.65
N THR A 176 18.27 8.56 9.47
CA THR A 176 18.21 7.47 10.47
C THR A 176 19.57 7.15 11.08
N GLY A 177 20.58 7.99 10.82
CA GLY A 177 21.92 7.79 11.37
C GLY A 177 22.00 7.96 12.89
N GLU A 178 23.22 7.90 13.41
CA GLU A 178 23.50 8.11 14.83
C GLU A 178 23.07 9.50 15.29
N LYS A 179 22.33 9.57 16.39
CA LYS A 179 21.92 10.80 17.05
C LYS A 179 22.97 11.20 18.08
N LEU A 180 23.27 12.50 18.15
CA LEU A 180 24.28 13.06 19.03
C LEU A 180 23.71 14.23 19.84
N ASP A 181 24.15 14.27 21.09
CA ASP A 181 23.76 15.24 22.11
C ASP A 181 24.63 16.50 22.06
N ILE A 182 24.14 17.58 22.66
CA ILE A 182 25.00 18.71 23.01
C ILE A 182 26.13 18.24 23.92
N GLY A 183 27.35 18.70 23.63
CA GLY A 183 28.60 18.24 24.25
C GLY A 183 29.37 17.24 23.40
N SER A 184 28.75 16.69 22.34
CA SER A 184 29.40 15.74 21.42
C SER A 184 30.37 16.42 20.46
N THR A 185 31.42 15.69 20.07
CA THR A 185 32.30 16.06 18.95
C THR A 185 31.74 15.51 17.64
N LEU A 186 31.77 16.32 16.56
CA LEU A 186 31.31 15.89 15.24
C LEU A 186 32.49 15.42 14.38
N GLU A 187 32.36 14.24 13.76
CA GLU A 187 33.37 13.68 12.86
C GLU A 187 33.71 14.64 11.69
N PRO A 188 35.01 14.80 11.34
CA PRO A 188 35.42 15.72 10.28
C PRO A 188 34.87 15.30 8.91
N GLY A 189 34.27 16.24 8.19
CA GLY A 189 33.74 16.04 6.84
C GLY A 189 32.38 15.33 6.77
N ILE A 190 31.80 14.95 7.91
CA ILE A 190 30.48 14.31 7.97
C ILE A 190 29.41 15.39 8.14
N GLU A 191 28.31 15.24 7.38
CA GLU A 191 27.12 16.09 7.47
C GLU A 191 26.19 15.57 8.57
N TYR A 192 25.76 16.45 9.47
CA TYR A 192 24.81 16.21 10.55
C TYR A 192 23.59 17.11 10.38
N LEU A 193 22.39 16.54 10.43
CA LEU A 193 21.11 17.24 10.37
C LEU A 193 20.75 17.72 11.77
N VAL A 194 20.40 18.99 11.92
CA VAL A 194 19.87 19.52 13.18
C VAL A 194 18.40 19.11 13.31
N GLU A 195 18.12 18.14 14.17
CA GLU A 195 16.76 17.68 14.48
C GLU A 195 16.12 18.58 15.54
N ARG A 196 16.89 18.95 16.57
CA ARG A 196 16.44 19.73 17.72
C ARG A 196 17.42 20.87 17.98
N GLY A 197 16.91 22.10 17.99
CA GLY A 197 17.74 23.29 18.08
C GLY A 197 16.96 24.54 18.51
N PRO A 198 17.61 25.71 18.52
CA PRO A 198 18.91 25.99 17.90
C PRO A 198 20.10 25.33 18.61
N VAL A 199 21.19 25.11 17.89
CA VAL A 199 22.49 24.64 18.41
C VAL A 199 23.61 25.54 17.90
N SER A 200 24.79 25.51 18.52
CA SER A 200 25.97 26.28 18.12
C SER A 200 27.16 25.35 17.83
N TYR A 201 27.79 25.56 16.67
CA TYR A 201 29.00 24.82 16.28
C TYR A 201 29.95 25.77 15.54
N ASN A 202 31.23 25.77 15.95
CA ASN A 202 32.26 26.67 15.41
C ASN A 202 31.83 28.17 15.36
N GLY A 203 31.18 28.64 16.43
CA GLY A 203 30.71 30.03 16.54
C GLY A 203 29.52 30.39 15.65
N LYS A 204 28.96 29.45 14.88
CA LYS A 204 27.75 29.62 14.09
C LYS A 204 26.56 28.92 14.77
N THR A 205 25.43 29.60 14.84
CA THR A 205 24.15 29.01 15.26
C THR A 205 23.48 28.32 14.08
N TYR A 206 22.96 27.13 14.33
CA TYR A 206 22.17 26.35 13.40
C TYR A 206 20.77 26.10 13.97
N ILE A 207 19.76 26.14 13.12
CA ILE A 207 18.37 25.84 13.46
C ILE A 207 17.95 24.50 12.85
N ARG A 208 16.74 24.03 13.23
CA ARG A 208 16.16 22.79 12.70
C ARG A 208 16.20 22.76 11.17
N ASP A 209 16.41 21.56 10.63
CA ASP A 209 16.54 21.24 9.20
C ASP A 209 17.83 21.76 8.53
N GLU A 210 18.70 22.50 9.25
CA GLU A 210 20.00 22.87 8.74
C GLU A 210 21.04 21.75 8.89
N ILE A 211 22.07 21.79 8.06
CA ILE A 211 23.17 20.83 8.05
C ILE A 211 24.42 21.45 8.65
N ILE A 212 25.05 20.72 9.57
CA ILE A 212 26.37 21.00 10.11
C ILE A 212 27.37 20.06 9.45
N ILE A 213 28.49 20.59 8.96
CA ILE A 213 29.64 19.77 8.55
C ILE A 213 30.59 19.70 9.74
N GLY A 214 30.82 18.50 10.25
CA GLY A 214 31.75 18.29 11.36
C GLY A 214 33.17 18.67 10.96
N LEU A 215 33.89 19.30 11.88
CA LEU A 215 35.28 19.74 11.72
C LEU A 215 36.26 18.85 12.50
N GLY A 216 35.77 17.97 13.39
CA GLY A 216 36.59 17.17 14.28
C GLY A 216 37.37 18.00 15.32
N GLY A 217 38.40 17.38 15.91
CA GLY A 217 39.31 18.05 16.85
C GLY A 217 38.62 18.55 18.12
N SER A 218 38.92 19.79 18.53
CA SER A 218 38.37 20.43 19.74
C SER A 218 37.02 21.13 19.54
N PHE A 219 36.41 21.02 18.35
CA PHE A 219 35.10 21.61 18.09
C PHE A 219 33.99 20.74 18.68
N ILE A 220 33.26 21.30 19.64
CA ILE A 220 32.17 20.64 20.36
C ILE A 220 30.84 21.25 19.91
N LEU A 221 29.79 20.42 19.79
CA LEU A 221 28.42 20.86 19.61
C LEU A 221 27.90 21.49 20.90
N ASN A 222 27.47 22.74 20.86
CA ASN A 222 27.01 23.47 22.04
C ASN A 222 25.52 23.81 21.94
N GLY A 223 24.87 23.96 23.09
CA GLY A 223 23.58 24.62 23.18
C GLY A 223 23.72 26.14 23.05
N THR A 224 22.62 26.80 22.72
CA THR A 224 22.41 28.24 22.87
C THR A 224 21.53 28.49 24.09
N PRO A 225 21.36 29.75 24.55
CA PRO A 225 20.40 30.08 25.60
C PRO A 225 18.96 29.61 25.30
N GLN A 226 18.60 29.49 24.02
CA GLN A 226 17.29 29.03 23.56
C GLN A 226 17.16 27.50 23.50
N THR A 227 18.27 26.77 23.48
CA THR A 227 18.23 25.31 23.60
C THR A 227 17.71 24.89 24.98
N GLY A 228 18.01 25.67 26.02
CA GLY A 228 17.54 25.40 27.37
C GLY A 228 17.97 24.01 27.84
N THR A 229 16.99 23.17 28.17
CA THR A 229 17.17 21.79 28.65
C THR A 229 17.13 20.73 27.53
N ASP A 230 16.92 21.12 26.28
CA ASP A 230 16.85 20.22 25.13
C ASP A 230 18.24 19.83 24.62
N ILE A 231 18.95 19.02 25.41
CA ILE A 231 20.36 18.69 25.18
C ILE A 231 20.58 17.27 24.64
N THR A 232 19.50 16.55 24.29
CA THR A 232 19.54 15.16 23.85
C THR A 232 19.01 15.00 22.42
N ASP A 233 19.69 14.18 21.62
CA ASP A 233 19.40 13.89 20.21
C ASP A 233 19.28 15.17 19.35
N ASN A 234 20.19 16.13 19.55
CA ASN A 234 20.11 17.42 18.88
C ASN A 234 20.43 17.36 17.39
N VAL A 235 21.40 16.51 17.02
CA VAL A 235 21.81 16.34 15.63
C VAL A 235 21.89 14.87 15.25
N THR A 236 21.57 14.55 14.01
CA THR A 236 21.64 13.19 13.48
C THR A 236 22.66 13.13 12.35
N LYS A 237 23.59 12.18 12.42
CA LYS A 237 24.51 11.87 11.32
C LYS A 237 23.72 11.58 10.06
N THR A 238 23.98 12.29 8.97
CA THR A 238 23.19 12.14 7.77
C THR A 238 23.67 11.00 6.87
N ILE A 239 22.72 10.38 6.18
CA ILE A 239 22.98 9.57 4.99
C ILE A 239 22.63 10.45 3.77
N ASN A 240 23.51 10.51 2.77
CA ASN A 240 23.30 11.34 1.56
C ASN A 240 22.98 12.82 1.86
N GLY A 241 23.56 13.39 2.92
CA GLY A 241 23.29 14.79 3.32
C GLY A 241 21.84 15.07 3.71
N GLY A 242 21.12 14.03 4.18
CA GLY A 242 19.72 14.09 4.56
C GLY A 242 18.76 14.13 3.38
N ARG A 243 19.25 13.99 2.14
CA ARG A 243 18.41 13.99 0.94
C ARG A 243 17.70 12.64 0.79
N PRO A 244 16.39 12.62 0.47
CA PRO A 244 15.65 11.37 0.28
C PRO A 244 16.34 10.42 -0.70
N THR A 245 16.47 9.16 -0.31
CA THR A 245 16.98 8.09 -1.16
C THR A 245 15.84 7.14 -1.51
N TYR A 246 15.75 6.73 -2.78
CA TYR A 246 14.83 5.67 -3.21
C TYR A 246 15.63 4.42 -3.54
N GLY A 247 15.21 3.28 -2.99
CA GLY A 247 15.70 1.97 -3.39
C GLY A 247 14.69 1.30 -4.34
N PHE A 248 15.18 0.64 -5.37
CA PHE A 248 14.39 -0.32 -6.14
C PHE A 248 15.19 -1.62 -6.26
N SER A 249 14.49 -2.74 -6.31
CA SER A 249 15.09 -4.05 -6.55
C SER A 249 14.50 -4.64 -7.82
N LEU A 250 15.35 -5.27 -8.62
CA LEU A 250 14.93 -6.14 -9.73
C LEU A 250 14.93 -7.61 -9.32
N GLU A 251 15.13 -7.90 -8.03
CA GLU A 251 15.06 -9.25 -7.48
C GLU A 251 13.68 -9.85 -7.78
N GLY A 252 13.68 -11.04 -8.39
CA GLY A 252 12.46 -11.71 -8.84
C GLY A 252 11.89 -11.23 -10.17
N VAL A 253 12.44 -10.19 -10.81
CA VAL A 253 11.97 -9.64 -12.11
C VAL A 253 12.71 -10.25 -13.31
N GLY A 254 13.25 -11.47 -13.15
CA GLY A 254 13.91 -12.22 -14.22
C GLY A 254 12.91 -12.98 -15.10
N ALA A 255 13.25 -13.14 -16.39
CA ALA A 255 12.52 -14.07 -17.24
C ALA A 255 12.63 -15.50 -16.68
N GLN A 256 11.48 -16.14 -16.46
CA GLN A 256 11.41 -17.52 -15.97
C GLN A 256 11.20 -18.48 -17.15
N THR A 257 11.97 -19.57 -17.17
CA THR A 257 11.85 -20.64 -18.16
C THR A 257 11.06 -21.82 -17.58
N ASN A 258 10.54 -22.70 -18.43
CA ASN A 258 9.85 -23.94 -18.03
C ASN A 258 8.58 -23.73 -17.17
N LEU A 259 7.88 -22.61 -17.37
CA LEU A 259 6.60 -22.36 -16.72
C LEU A 259 5.45 -23.06 -17.47
N SER A 260 4.89 -24.13 -16.89
CA SER A 260 3.79 -24.91 -17.46
C SER A 260 2.56 -24.06 -17.79
N GLU A 261 2.16 -23.15 -16.89
CA GLU A 261 0.96 -22.32 -17.11
C GLU A 261 1.14 -21.33 -18.26
N VAL A 262 2.34 -20.76 -18.43
CA VAL A 262 2.65 -19.89 -19.57
C VAL A 262 2.67 -20.70 -20.87
N ALA A 263 3.17 -21.93 -20.85
CA ALA A 263 3.13 -22.83 -22.01
C ALA A 263 1.68 -23.17 -22.43
N LYS A 264 0.79 -23.44 -21.46
CA LYS A 264 -0.64 -23.67 -21.72
C LYS A 264 -1.31 -22.44 -22.33
N GLU A 265 -1.05 -21.25 -21.79
CA GLU A 265 -1.59 -20.01 -22.35
C GLU A 265 -1.07 -19.78 -23.78
N ALA A 266 0.20 -20.06 -24.04
CA ALA A 266 0.80 -19.92 -25.37
C ALA A 266 0.15 -20.82 -26.43
N MET A 267 -0.44 -21.98 -26.05
CA MET A 267 -1.21 -22.82 -26.97
C MET A 267 -2.39 -22.07 -27.61
N ASN A 268 -2.95 -21.07 -26.92
CA ASN A 268 -4.02 -20.23 -27.47
C ASN A 268 -3.56 -19.34 -28.62
N LYS A 269 -2.25 -19.24 -28.89
CA LYS A 269 -1.68 -18.52 -30.03
C LYS A 269 -1.55 -19.39 -31.27
N ILE A 270 -1.78 -20.71 -31.18
CA ILE A 270 -1.68 -21.60 -32.34
C ILE A 270 -2.76 -21.22 -33.36
N ARG A 271 -2.34 -21.01 -34.62
CA ARG A 271 -3.23 -20.62 -35.72
C ARG A 271 -2.91 -21.44 -36.97
N VAL A 272 -3.92 -21.70 -37.77
CA VAL A 272 -3.76 -22.19 -39.14
C VAL A 272 -3.91 -21.01 -40.09
N VAL A 273 -2.96 -20.83 -41.00
CA VAL A 273 -2.88 -19.67 -41.90
C VAL A 273 -2.59 -20.09 -43.36
N PRO A 274 -3.24 -19.45 -44.35
CA PRO A 274 -4.39 -18.57 -44.20
C PRO A 274 -5.64 -19.31 -43.72
N ASN A 275 -6.52 -18.60 -43.02
CA ASN A 275 -7.83 -19.08 -42.61
C ASN A 275 -8.83 -17.91 -42.67
N PRO A 276 -9.75 -17.88 -43.64
CA PRO A 276 -10.00 -18.92 -44.65
C PRO A 276 -8.90 -19.01 -45.72
N TYR A 277 -8.71 -20.20 -46.28
CA TYR A 277 -7.89 -20.42 -47.49
C TYR A 277 -8.79 -20.31 -48.73
N TYR A 278 -8.51 -19.36 -49.60
CA TYR A 278 -9.28 -19.13 -50.84
C TYR A 278 -8.44 -19.42 -52.06
N ALA A 279 -8.22 -20.70 -52.35
CA ALA A 279 -7.53 -21.17 -53.54
C ALA A 279 -6.15 -20.52 -53.75
N TYR A 280 -5.53 -19.99 -52.70
CA TYR A 280 -4.27 -19.27 -52.73
C TYR A 280 -3.69 -19.12 -51.32
N SER A 281 -2.36 -19.19 -51.25
CA SER A 281 -1.56 -18.91 -50.07
C SER A 281 -0.24 -18.27 -50.53
N GLU A 282 0.22 -17.23 -49.83
CA GLU A 282 1.50 -16.57 -50.14
C GLU A 282 2.72 -17.50 -49.93
N TYR A 283 2.51 -18.66 -49.29
CA TYR A 283 3.55 -19.66 -49.08
C TYR A 283 3.71 -20.64 -50.25
N GLU A 284 2.86 -20.56 -51.28
CA GLU A 284 2.88 -21.43 -52.46
C GLU A 284 3.90 -20.93 -53.48
N GLN A 285 4.73 -21.83 -54.03
CA GLN A 285 5.74 -21.46 -55.02
C GLN A 285 5.30 -21.64 -56.48
N ASP A 286 4.30 -22.50 -56.72
CA ASP A 286 3.80 -22.78 -58.07
C ASP A 286 2.29 -23.13 -58.04
N LYS A 287 1.72 -23.45 -59.21
CA LYS A 287 0.28 -23.72 -59.37
C LYS A 287 -0.17 -25.05 -58.75
N ASN A 288 0.76 -25.98 -58.54
CA ASN A 288 0.54 -27.34 -58.02
C ASN A 288 0.90 -27.46 -56.52
N ASP A 289 1.55 -26.45 -55.95
CA ASP A 289 1.78 -26.28 -54.52
C ASP A 289 0.50 -25.74 -53.86
N PHE A 290 -0.02 -26.52 -52.91
CA PHE A 290 -1.16 -26.15 -52.08
C PHE A 290 -0.67 -26.15 -50.65
N ARG A 291 -0.72 -25.01 -49.94
CA ARG A 291 -0.07 -24.95 -48.63
C ARG A 291 -0.76 -24.05 -47.63
N VAL A 292 -1.06 -24.63 -46.47
CA VAL A 292 -1.36 -23.88 -45.25
C VAL A 292 -0.34 -24.20 -44.17
N LYS A 293 -0.10 -23.25 -43.27
CA LYS A 293 0.81 -23.42 -42.14
C LYS A 293 0.03 -23.45 -40.85
N ILE A 294 0.38 -24.37 -39.96
CA ILE A 294 -0.06 -24.34 -38.56
C ILE A 294 1.11 -23.77 -37.77
N THR A 295 0.89 -22.61 -37.14
CA THR A 295 1.92 -21.70 -36.59
C THR A 295 1.84 -21.60 -35.08
N ASN A 296 2.90 -21.05 -34.47
CA ASN A 296 3.10 -20.96 -33.02
C ASN A 296 3.08 -22.34 -32.32
N LEU A 297 3.51 -23.38 -33.03
CA LEU A 297 3.62 -24.73 -32.49
C LEU A 297 4.81 -24.84 -31.54
N PRO A 298 4.68 -25.61 -30.45
CA PRO A 298 5.82 -26.01 -29.66
C PRO A 298 6.76 -26.93 -30.45
N GLY A 299 7.95 -27.15 -29.90
CA GLY A 299 8.98 -28.01 -30.47
C GLY A 299 8.49 -29.38 -30.92
N LYS A 300 7.64 -29.99 -30.07
CA LYS A 300 6.97 -31.27 -30.31
C LYS A 300 5.46 -31.14 -30.27
N ALA A 301 4.79 -31.59 -31.32
CA ALA A 301 3.33 -31.64 -31.38
C ALA A 301 2.83 -32.71 -32.35
N LYS A 302 1.64 -33.25 -32.08
CA LYS A 302 0.86 -34.05 -33.04
C LYS A 302 -0.32 -33.24 -33.55
N ILE A 303 -0.47 -33.20 -34.85
CA ILE A 303 -1.54 -32.46 -35.52
C ILE A 303 -2.41 -33.48 -36.24
N ARG A 304 -3.70 -33.53 -35.87
CA ARG A 304 -4.69 -34.41 -36.51
C ARG A 304 -5.76 -33.57 -37.16
N ILE A 305 -5.99 -33.85 -38.44
CA ILE A 305 -6.91 -33.09 -39.28
C ILE A 305 -8.13 -33.96 -39.53
N TYR A 306 -9.31 -33.43 -39.24
CA TYR A 306 -10.58 -34.13 -39.35
C TYR A 306 -11.56 -33.37 -40.24
N THR A 307 -12.47 -34.09 -40.87
CA THR A 307 -13.70 -33.50 -41.39
C THR A 307 -14.61 -33.06 -40.22
N ILE A 308 -15.60 -32.20 -40.47
CA ILE A 308 -16.58 -31.81 -39.44
C ILE A 308 -17.37 -32.99 -38.85
N ASN A 309 -17.45 -34.11 -39.57
CA ASN A 309 -18.11 -35.34 -39.13
C ASN A 309 -17.17 -36.27 -38.34
N GLY A 310 -15.95 -35.83 -38.02
CA GLY A 310 -14.98 -36.57 -37.19
C GLY A 310 -14.14 -37.61 -37.93
N VAL A 311 -14.15 -37.63 -39.26
CA VAL A 311 -13.32 -38.58 -40.04
C VAL A 311 -11.90 -38.05 -40.14
N LEU A 312 -10.91 -38.87 -39.76
CA LEU A 312 -9.49 -38.52 -39.85
C LEU A 312 -9.06 -38.39 -41.32
N VAL A 313 -8.55 -37.21 -41.66
CA VAL A 313 -8.05 -36.87 -43.00
C VAL A 313 -6.55 -37.17 -43.07
N ARG A 314 -5.78 -36.67 -42.11
CA ARG A 314 -4.32 -36.80 -42.04
C ARG A 314 -3.81 -36.55 -40.62
N GLU A 315 -2.70 -37.19 -40.27
CA GLU A 315 -1.89 -36.88 -39.09
C GLU A 315 -0.53 -36.31 -39.55
N LEU A 316 -0.06 -35.26 -38.90
CA LEU A 316 1.26 -34.67 -39.08
C LEU A 316 1.98 -34.67 -37.72
N THR A 317 3.26 -35.03 -37.72
CA THR A 317 4.10 -35.02 -36.51
C THR A 317 5.13 -33.92 -36.63
N LYS A 318 5.20 -33.07 -35.60
CA LYS A 318 6.19 -32.02 -35.44
C LYS A 318 7.16 -32.42 -34.33
N ASP A 319 8.46 -32.46 -34.66
CA ASP A 319 9.56 -32.78 -33.74
C ASP A 319 10.82 -32.03 -34.20
N ASP A 320 10.78 -30.69 -34.12
CA ASP A 320 11.85 -29.81 -34.61
C ASP A 320 11.85 -28.46 -33.86
N ASP A 321 12.76 -28.27 -32.92
CA ASP A 321 12.77 -27.04 -32.10
C ASP A 321 13.24 -25.79 -32.86
N SER A 322 13.72 -25.91 -34.11
CA SER A 322 14.22 -24.77 -34.90
C SER A 322 13.12 -23.95 -35.57
N VAL A 323 11.91 -24.51 -35.71
CA VAL A 323 10.76 -23.85 -36.34
C VAL A 323 9.49 -23.99 -35.50
N THR A 324 8.65 -22.97 -35.52
CA THR A 324 7.39 -22.91 -34.76
C THR A 324 6.17 -23.17 -35.63
N TYR A 325 6.33 -23.87 -36.76
CA TYR A 325 5.23 -24.20 -37.66
C TYR A 325 5.39 -25.59 -38.29
N ILE A 326 4.31 -26.07 -38.91
CA ILE A 326 4.31 -27.21 -39.82
C ILE A 326 3.40 -26.92 -41.02
N ASP A 327 3.78 -27.44 -42.18
CA ASP A 327 3.03 -27.24 -43.43
C ASP A 327 2.04 -28.40 -43.63
N TRP A 328 0.82 -28.05 -44.02
CA TRP A 328 -0.14 -29.01 -44.57
C TRP A 328 -0.33 -28.69 -46.05
N ASP A 329 0.00 -29.68 -46.88
CA ASP A 329 -0.07 -29.67 -48.34
C ASP A 329 -1.51 -29.81 -48.91
N LEU A 330 -2.52 -29.65 -48.04
CA LEU A 330 -3.95 -29.84 -48.33
C LEU A 330 -4.31 -31.21 -48.93
N LYS A 331 -3.52 -32.26 -48.63
CA LYS A 331 -3.82 -33.65 -49.02
C LYS A 331 -4.17 -34.51 -47.82
N ASN A 332 -4.97 -35.54 -48.05
CA ASN A 332 -5.27 -36.58 -47.07
C ASN A 332 -4.09 -37.58 -46.95
N HIS A 333 -4.23 -38.58 -46.07
CA HIS A 333 -3.25 -39.65 -45.86
C HIS A 333 -2.91 -40.45 -47.13
N ALA A 334 -3.82 -40.54 -48.10
CA ALA A 334 -3.61 -41.20 -49.39
C ALA A 334 -2.96 -40.27 -50.45
N ARG A 335 -2.52 -39.06 -50.04
CA ARG A 335 -1.95 -38.01 -50.91
C ARG A 335 -2.92 -37.46 -51.95
N ILE A 336 -4.22 -37.60 -51.71
CA ILE A 336 -5.28 -37.05 -52.55
C ILE A 336 -5.68 -35.67 -52.00
N PRO A 337 -5.80 -34.62 -52.84
CA PRO A 337 -6.29 -33.31 -52.41
C PRO A 337 -7.63 -33.43 -51.68
N VAL A 338 -7.78 -32.67 -50.59
CA VAL A 338 -9.04 -32.64 -49.85
C VAL A 338 -10.10 -31.82 -50.59
N ALA A 339 -11.38 -32.01 -50.27
CA ALA A 339 -12.45 -31.21 -50.85
C ALA A 339 -12.54 -29.82 -50.19
N SER A 340 -13.11 -28.85 -50.90
CA SER A 340 -13.50 -27.57 -50.29
C SER A 340 -14.46 -27.78 -49.13
N GLY A 341 -14.26 -27.08 -48.02
CA GLY A 341 -15.13 -27.20 -46.85
C GLY A 341 -14.45 -26.85 -45.53
N MET A 342 -15.15 -27.20 -44.45
CA MET A 342 -14.68 -27.00 -43.09
C MET A 342 -13.95 -28.24 -42.57
N TYR A 343 -12.87 -28.01 -41.82
CA TYR A 343 -12.07 -29.03 -41.16
C TYR A 343 -11.77 -28.63 -39.70
N LEU A 344 -11.60 -29.64 -38.86
CA LEU A 344 -11.11 -29.48 -37.49
C LEU A 344 -9.65 -29.90 -37.44
N ILE A 345 -8.80 -29.07 -36.86
CA ILE A 345 -7.39 -29.36 -36.66
C ILE A 345 -7.15 -29.45 -35.16
N HIS A 346 -6.95 -30.67 -34.67
CA HIS A 346 -6.56 -30.94 -33.29
C HIS A 346 -5.05 -30.92 -33.20
N VAL A 347 -4.52 -30.12 -32.28
CA VAL A 347 -3.09 -30.04 -31.98
C VAL A 347 -2.89 -30.49 -30.54
N GLU A 348 -2.07 -31.51 -30.37
CA GLU A 348 -1.69 -32.09 -29.08
C GLU A 348 -0.20 -31.83 -28.85
N ALA A 349 0.12 -31.10 -27.78
CA ALA A 349 1.48 -30.82 -27.35
C ALA A 349 1.79 -31.62 -26.07
N PRO A 350 2.70 -32.62 -26.12
CA PRO A 350 2.99 -33.47 -24.97
C PRO A 350 3.41 -32.67 -23.74
N GLY A 351 2.76 -32.94 -22.60
CA GLY A 351 3.06 -32.27 -21.33
C GLY A 351 2.59 -30.81 -21.22
N VAL A 352 1.99 -30.24 -22.27
CA VAL A 352 1.46 -28.87 -22.26
C VAL A 352 -0.07 -28.89 -22.31
N GLY A 353 -0.67 -29.53 -23.32
CA GLY A 353 -2.12 -29.57 -23.51
C GLY A 353 -2.53 -29.74 -24.96
N GLU A 354 -3.80 -29.42 -25.25
CA GLU A 354 -4.40 -29.60 -26.57
C GLU A 354 -5.24 -28.39 -26.99
N VAL A 355 -5.35 -28.15 -28.29
CA VAL A 355 -6.20 -27.10 -28.88
C VAL A 355 -6.85 -27.61 -30.16
N VAL A 356 -8.09 -27.19 -30.41
CA VAL A 356 -8.82 -27.48 -31.65
C VAL A 356 -9.05 -26.19 -32.42
N LEU A 357 -8.58 -26.15 -33.66
CA LEU A 357 -8.80 -25.06 -34.60
C LEU A 357 -9.86 -25.44 -35.61
N LYS A 358 -10.63 -24.45 -36.07
CA LYS A 358 -11.55 -24.58 -37.19
C LYS A 358 -10.91 -23.92 -38.40
N TRP A 359 -10.82 -24.64 -39.50
CA TRP A 359 -10.27 -24.14 -40.76
C TRP A 359 -11.31 -24.28 -41.87
N PHE A 360 -11.38 -23.29 -42.74
CA PHE A 360 -12.18 -23.33 -43.96
C PHE A 360 -11.30 -23.15 -45.18
N GLY A 361 -11.43 -24.06 -46.15
CA GLY A 361 -10.68 -24.02 -47.40
C GLY A 361 -11.57 -24.13 -48.62
N VAL A 362 -11.30 -23.30 -49.62
CA VAL A 362 -11.83 -23.42 -50.98
C VAL A 362 -10.67 -23.85 -51.89
N MET A 363 -10.78 -25.03 -52.48
CA MET A 363 -9.79 -25.60 -53.37
C MET A 363 -9.95 -25.07 -54.80
N ARG A 364 -8.85 -25.00 -55.54
CA ARG A 364 -8.87 -24.73 -56.99
C ARG A 364 -9.58 -25.88 -57.71
N PRO A 365 -10.27 -25.62 -58.83
CA PRO A 365 -10.62 -26.68 -59.77
C PRO A 365 -9.36 -27.46 -60.15
N VAL A 366 -9.48 -28.79 -60.26
CA VAL A 366 -8.36 -29.62 -60.72
C VAL A 366 -8.12 -29.28 -62.19
N ASP A 367 -6.97 -28.70 -62.49
CA ASP A 367 -6.51 -28.46 -63.85
C ASP A 367 -5.95 -29.78 -64.41
N LEU A 368 -6.57 -30.29 -65.47
CA LEU A 368 -6.20 -31.55 -66.13
C LEU A 368 -5.47 -31.32 -67.46
N ASP A 369 -5.18 -30.07 -67.83
CA ASP A 369 -4.69 -29.71 -69.17
C ASP A 369 -3.14 -29.76 -69.30
N SER A 370 -2.43 -30.40 -68.36
CA SER A 370 -0.99 -30.63 -68.51
C SER A 370 -0.52 -31.92 -67.81
N PHE A 371 -0.39 -32.98 -68.60
CA PHE A 371 0.45 -34.15 -68.30
C PHE A 371 1.88 -33.92 -68.79
#